data_AF-A0A5J6QPN3-F1
#
_entry.id   AF-A0A5J6QPN3-F1
#
_cell.length_a   1.000
_cell.length_b   1.000
_cell.length_c   1.000
_cell.angle_alpha   90.00
_cell.angle_beta   90.00
_cell.angle_gamma   90.00
#
_symmetry.space_group_name_H-M   'P 1'
#
loop_
_entity.id
_entity.type
_entity.pdbx_description
1 polymer ?
#
loop_
_entity_poly.entity_id
_entity_poly.type
_entity_poly.pdbx_seq_one_letter_code
_entity_poly.pdbx_strand_id
1 'polypeptide(L)'
;MPDYNEQAGQYSSWTRCKYIGIDNPRPHLGVPAVTFVEERCINVDGEEVQRPLGNLVEPFTPENAGEAFDLVDPETGAVLGSMTYQGLYVALASAYLHVATKRDQAQSAPPGPPAE
;
A
#
# COMPACT_ATOMS: atom_id res chain seq x y z
N MET A 1 16.55 43.18 5.11
CA MET A 1 15.28 43.72 5.64
C MET A 1 14.67 42.61 6.49
N PRO A 2 14.16 42.89 7.70
CA PRO A 2 13.40 41.90 8.46
C PRO A 2 12.07 41.60 7.75
N ASP A 3 11.60 40.36 7.89
CA ASP A 3 10.36 39.91 7.25
C ASP A 3 9.14 40.58 7.91
N TYR A 4 8.29 41.23 7.10
CA TYR A 4 7.16 42.02 7.58
C TYR A 4 5.96 41.11 7.95
N ASN A 5 5.47 41.22 9.19
CA ASN A 5 4.38 40.40 9.77
C ASN A 5 4.70 38.89 9.90
N GLU A 6 5.95 38.54 10.13
CA GLU A 6 6.32 37.16 10.47
C GLU A 6 5.62 36.70 11.77
N GLN A 7 4.95 35.55 11.71
CA GLN A 7 4.40 34.87 12.88
C GLN A 7 4.88 33.42 12.87
N ALA A 8 5.32 32.93 14.02
CA ALA A 8 5.66 31.52 14.20
C ALA A 8 4.38 30.71 14.45
N GLY A 9 4.00 29.85 13.50
CA GLY A 9 2.89 28.91 13.64
C GLY A 9 3.31 27.57 14.24
N GLN A 10 2.35 26.81 14.74
CA GLN A 10 2.57 25.40 15.10
C GLN A 10 2.36 24.53 13.87
N TYR A 11 3.27 23.58 13.64
CA TYR A 11 3.11 22.58 12.59
C TYR A 11 3.31 21.19 13.15
N SER A 12 2.62 20.22 12.54
CA SER A 12 2.88 18.79 12.76
C SER A 12 3.40 18.17 11.46
N SER A 13 4.27 17.18 11.57
CA SER A 13 4.85 16.50 10.41
C SER A 13 4.98 15.00 10.69
N TRP A 14 4.56 14.17 9.74
CA TRP A 14 4.69 12.71 9.81
C TRP A 14 5.04 12.12 8.43
N THR A 15 5.60 10.92 8.44
CA THR A 15 5.86 10.14 7.22
C THR A 15 4.79 9.06 7.12
N ARG A 16 4.28 8.83 5.91
CA ARG A 16 3.35 7.72 5.63
C ARG A 16 3.65 7.07 4.29
N CYS A 17 3.24 5.82 4.14
CA CYS A 17 3.17 5.18 2.83
C CYS A 17 1.94 5.69 2.07
N LYS A 18 2.16 6.35 0.94
CA LYS A 18 1.09 6.88 0.06
C LYS A 18 0.59 5.82 -0.91
N TYR A 19 1.51 5.02 -1.44
CA TYR A 19 1.25 4.07 -2.51
C TYR A 19 2.08 2.81 -2.32
N ILE A 20 1.45 1.67 -2.57
CA ILE A 20 2.10 0.36 -2.58
C ILE A 20 1.99 -0.19 -3.99
N GLY A 21 3.15 -0.37 -4.63
CA GLY A 21 3.28 -1.05 -5.91
C GLY A 21 3.73 -2.50 -5.69
N ILE A 22 3.19 -3.42 -6.47
CA ILE A 22 3.60 -4.82 -6.43
C ILE A 22 3.97 -5.22 -7.86
N ASP A 23 5.24 -5.60 -8.03
CA ASP A 23 5.74 -6.18 -9.26
C ASP A 23 5.79 -7.70 -9.09
N ASN A 24 5.08 -8.43 -9.96
CA ASN A 24 5.08 -9.89 -9.99
C ASN A 24 5.42 -10.37 -11.41
N PRO A 25 6.68 -10.24 -11.85
CA PRO A 25 7.11 -10.65 -13.18
C PRO A 25 7.03 -12.17 -13.33
N ARG A 26 7.07 -12.66 -14.58
CA ARG A 26 7.23 -14.11 -14.82
C ARG A 26 8.56 -14.58 -14.21
N PRO A 27 8.67 -15.84 -13.75
CA PRO A 27 9.86 -16.32 -13.04
C PRO A 27 11.21 -16.14 -13.77
N HIS A 28 11.19 -16.02 -15.10
CA HIS A 28 12.39 -15.83 -15.94
C HIS A 28 12.64 -14.37 -16.34
N LEU A 29 11.77 -13.42 -15.96
CA LEU A 29 11.84 -12.01 -16.35
C LEU A 29 12.20 -11.08 -15.20
N GLY A 30 12.16 -11.54 -13.96
CA GLY A 30 12.54 -10.74 -12.81
C GLY A 30 12.19 -11.39 -11.48
N VAL A 31 12.50 -10.67 -10.41
CA VAL A 31 12.19 -11.06 -9.04
C VAL A 31 10.95 -10.27 -8.59
N PRO A 32 9.93 -10.91 -8.01
CA PRO A 32 8.80 -10.21 -7.44
C PRO A 32 9.26 -9.22 -6.37
N ALA A 33 8.63 -8.05 -6.28
CA ALA A 33 9.01 -7.03 -5.32
C ALA A 33 7.82 -6.18 -4.90
N VAL A 34 7.89 -5.62 -3.69
CA VAL A 34 6.95 -4.61 -3.21
C VAL A 34 7.67 -3.26 -3.13
N THR A 35 7.03 -2.23 -3.65
CA THR A 35 7.51 -0.85 -3.58
C THR A 35 6.57 -0.03 -2.70
N PHE A 36 7.07 0.49 -1.59
CA PHE A 36 6.37 1.44 -0.72
C PHE A 36 6.83 2.86 -1.07
N VAL A 37 5.94 3.68 -1.61
CA VAL A 37 6.22 5.09 -1.89
C VAL A 37 5.84 5.91 -0.67
N GLU A 38 6.83 6.58 -0.10
CA GLU A 38 6.68 7.40 1.10
C GLU A 38 6.47 8.87 0.76
N GLU A 39 5.62 9.51 1.55
CA GLU A 39 5.46 10.96 1.55
C GLU A 39 5.54 11.50 2.98
N ARG A 40 6.01 12.74 3.07
CA ARG A 40 5.92 13.54 4.28
C ARG A 40 4.68 14.41 4.20
N CYS A 41 3.80 14.27 5.17
CA CYS A 41 2.68 15.16 5.39
C CYS A 41 3.09 16.21 6.43
N ILE A 42 2.82 17.48 6.15
CA ILE A 42 3.03 18.59 7.06
C ILE A 42 1.69 19.31 7.19
N ASN A 43 1.15 19.39 8.41
CA ASN A 43 -0.02 20.20 8.69
C ASN A 43 0.42 21.52 9.33
N VAL A 44 0.06 22.63 8.70
CA VAL A 44 0.27 23.99 9.21
C VAL A 44 -1.09 24.66 9.26
N ASP A 45 -1.56 24.98 10.47
CA ASP A 45 -2.83 25.69 10.71
C ASP A 45 -4.05 25.11 9.94
N GLY A 46 -4.10 23.78 9.78
CA GLY A 46 -5.20 23.07 9.11
C GLY A 46 -5.00 22.82 7.61
N GLU A 47 -3.96 23.39 6.98
CA GLU A 47 -3.57 23.06 5.62
C GLU A 47 -2.55 21.91 5.62
N GLU A 48 -2.83 20.86 4.84
CA GLU A 48 -1.91 19.73 4.67
C GLU A 48 -1.08 19.88 3.39
N VAL A 49 0.24 19.93 3.55
CA VAL A 49 1.22 19.90 2.47
C VAL A 49 1.83 18.51 2.41
N GLN A 50 1.67 17.83 1.28
CA GLN A 50 2.27 16.53 1.00
C GLN A 50 3.54 16.70 0.16
N ARG A 51 4.64 16.11 0.59
CA ARG A 51 5.92 16.11 -0.13
C ARG A 51 6.40 14.68 -0.36
N PRO A 52 6.71 14.28 -1.60
CA PRO A 52 7.36 13.00 -1.85
C PRO A 52 8.67 12.89 -1.05
N LEU A 53 8.92 11.75 -0.41
CA LEU A 53 10.11 11.52 0.41
C LEU A 53 11.07 10.53 -0.25
N GLY A 54 10.54 9.43 -0.79
CA GLY A 54 11.33 8.37 -1.41
C GLY A 54 10.52 7.07 -1.51
N ASN A 55 11.19 6.00 -1.92
CA ASN A 55 10.57 4.68 -2.05
C ASN A 55 11.41 3.64 -1.30
N LEU A 56 10.76 2.71 -0.61
CA LEU A 56 11.35 1.48 -0.09
C LEU A 56 10.99 0.35 -1.05
N VAL A 57 11.99 -0.39 -1.54
CA VAL A 57 11.78 -1.52 -2.44
C VAL A 57 12.28 -2.78 -1.76
N GLU A 58 11.37 -3.72 -1.56
CA GLU A 58 11.65 -5.00 -0.90
C GLU A 58 11.46 -6.13 -1.92
N PRO A 59 12.56 -6.74 -2.43
CA PRO A 59 12.47 -7.90 -3.32
C PRO A 59 12.08 -9.15 -2.52
N PHE A 60 11.30 -10.03 -3.12
CA PHE A 60 10.98 -11.33 -2.57
C PHE A 60 12.00 -12.37 -3.03
N THR A 61 12.85 -12.83 -2.12
CA THR A 61 13.93 -13.78 -2.41
C THR A 61 13.78 -15.06 -1.57
N PRO A 62 14.42 -16.17 -1.95
CA PRO A 62 14.38 -17.39 -1.15
C PRO A 62 14.89 -17.22 0.28
N GLU A 63 15.79 -16.25 0.50
CA GLU A 63 16.42 -15.98 1.79
C GLU A 63 15.46 -15.28 2.76
N ASN A 64 14.64 -14.33 2.29
CA ASN A 64 13.65 -13.63 3.12
C ASN A 64 12.27 -14.30 3.13
N ALA A 65 12.03 -15.31 2.27
CA ALA A 65 10.73 -15.97 2.18
C ALA A 65 10.20 -16.51 3.51
N GLY A 66 11.09 -17.00 4.38
CA GLY A 66 10.76 -17.51 5.70
C GLY A 66 10.75 -16.47 6.82
N GLU A 67 11.20 -15.24 6.56
CA GLU A 67 11.19 -14.16 7.54
C GLU A 67 9.75 -13.77 7.88
N ALA A 68 9.49 -13.62 9.18
CA ALA A 68 8.18 -13.27 9.72
C ALA A 68 8.17 -11.83 10.22
N PHE A 69 7.02 -11.18 10.04
CA PHE A 69 6.75 -9.83 10.54
C PHE A 69 5.37 -9.78 11.19
N ASP A 70 5.19 -8.80 12.07
CA ASP A 70 3.93 -8.59 12.77
C ASP A 70 2.88 -7.98 11.85
N LEU A 71 1.66 -8.54 11.90
CA LEU A 71 0.48 -7.95 11.30
C LEU A 71 -0.07 -6.90 12.26
N VAL A 72 0.17 -5.63 11.95
CA VAL A 72 -0.28 -4.50 12.77
C VAL A 72 -1.59 -3.95 12.24
N ASP A 73 -2.56 -3.75 13.11
CA ASP A 73 -3.78 -3.00 12.82
C ASP A 73 -3.44 -1.52 12.55
N PRO A 74 -3.77 -0.98 11.36
CA PRO A 74 -3.41 0.40 11.01
C PRO A 74 -4.18 1.47 11.82
N GLU A 75 -5.32 1.13 12.42
CA GLU A 75 -6.11 2.08 13.21
C GLU A 75 -5.68 2.09 14.68
N THR A 76 -5.43 0.91 15.25
CA THR A 76 -5.15 0.76 16.68
C THR A 76 -3.68 0.59 17.02
N GLY A 77 -2.85 0.21 16.04
CA GLY A 77 -1.46 -0.17 16.26
C GLY A 77 -1.29 -1.51 16.99
N ALA A 78 -2.37 -2.26 17.22
CA ALA A 78 -2.31 -3.56 17.88
C ALA A 78 -1.75 -4.63 16.96
N VAL A 79 -0.94 -5.54 17.50
CA VAL A 79 -0.48 -6.72 16.79
C VAL A 79 -1.63 -7.74 16.73
N LEU A 80 -2.08 -8.07 15.52
CA LEU A 80 -3.15 -9.03 15.24
C LEU A 80 -2.62 -10.46 15.08
N GLY A 81 -1.33 -10.60 14.80
CA GLY A 81 -0.66 -11.87 14.55
C GLY A 81 0.66 -11.63 13.83
N SER A 82 1.17 -12.67 13.18
CA SER A 82 2.37 -12.58 12.35
C SER A 82 2.18 -13.31 11.02
N MET A 83 2.96 -12.90 10.02
CA MET A 83 2.94 -13.48 8.68
C MET A 83 4.36 -13.53 8.12
N THR A 84 4.67 -14.55 7.33
CA THR A 84 5.93 -14.62 6.59
C THR A 84 5.82 -13.93 5.24
N TYR A 85 6.94 -13.56 4.62
CA TYR A 85 6.94 -13.09 3.24
C TYR A 85 6.32 -14.10 2.26
N GLN A 86 6.58 -15.40 2.44
CA GLN A 86 5.90 -16.45 1.68
C GLN A 86 4.38 -16.43 1.90
N GLY A 87 3.93 -16.21 3.13
CA GLY A 87 2.52 -16.06 3.47
C GLY A 87 1.89 -14.85 2.78
N LEU A 88 2.58 -13.71 2.76
CA LEU A 88 2.16 -12.50 2.05
C LEU A 88 1.97 -12.77 0.56
N TYR A 89 2.94 -13.44 -0.07
CA TYR A 89 2.86 -13.80 -1.49
C TYR A 89 1.61 -14.63 -1.81
N VAL A 90 1.34 -15.66 -0.99
CA VAL A 90 0.16 -16.52 -1.13
C VAL A 90 -1.13 -15.71 -0.92
N ALA A 91 -1.16 -14.81 0.05
CA ALA A 91 -2.32 -13.97 0.34
C ALA A 91 -2.65 -13.03 -0.84
N LEU A 92 -1.64 -12.37 -1.42
CA LEU A 92 -1.81 -11.50 -2.59
C LEU A 92 -2.27 -12.27 -3.83
N ALA A 93 -1.67 -13.43 -4.10
CA ALA A 93 -2.10 -14.29 -5.20
C ALA A 93 -3.56 -14.74 -5.05
N SER A 94 -3.95 -15.11 -3.82
CA SER A 94 -5.32 -15.52 -3.50
C SER A 94 -6.31 -14.35 -3.62
N ALA A 95 -5.94 -13.16 -3.15
CA ALA A 95 -6.74 -11.94 -3.29
C ALA A 95 -6.98 -11.58 -4.77
N TYR A 96 -5.95 -11.69 -5.60
CA TYR A 96 -6.08 -11.51 -7.04
C TYR A 96 -7.10 -12.48 -7.65
N LEU A 97 -6.97 -13.79 -7.38
CA LEU A 97 -7.90 -14.80 -7.92
C LEU A 97 -9.34 -14.56 -7.46
N HIS A 98 -9.54 -14.13 -6.22
CA HIS A 98 -10.86 -13.76 -5.69
C HIS A 98 -11.49 -12.59 -6.47
N VAL A 99 -10.73 -11.50 -6.68
CA VAL A 99 -11.21 -10.32 -7.42
C VAL A 99 -11.43 -10.64 -8.90
N ALA A 100 -10.54 -11.42 -9.52
CA ALA A 100 -10.69 -11.85 -10.91
C ALA A 100 -11.95 -12.71 -11.09
N THR A 101 -12.18 -13.66 -10.18
CA THR A 101 -13.39 -14.51 -10.22
C THR A 101 -14.66 -13.66 -10.10
N LYS A 102 -14.70 -12.67 -9.21
CA LYS A 102 -15.85 -11.75 -9.08
C LYS A 102 -16.12 -10.97 -10.37
N ARG A 103 -15.07 -10.47 -11.03
CA ARG A 103 -15.18 -9.77 -12.33
C ARG A 103 -15.79 -10.69 -13.38
N ASP A 104 -15.26 -11.91 -13.50
CA ASP A 104 -15.68 -12.85 -14.53
C ASP A 104 -17.13 -13.31 -14.32
N GLN A 105 -17.54 -13.50 -13.06
CA GLN A 105 -18.94 -13.78 -12.70
C GLN A 105 -19.87 -12.63 -13.10
N ALA A 106 -19.51 -11.38 -12.81
CA ALA A 106 -20.33 -10.21 -13.16
C ALA A 106 -20.54 -10.08 -14.68
N GLN A 107 -19.55 -10.44 -15.49
CA GLN A 107 -19.64 -10.40 -16.95
C GLN A 107 -20.47 -11.55 -17.54
N SER A 108 -20.60 -12.67 -16.82
CA SER A 108 -21.38 -13.85 -17.25
C SER A 108 -22.88 -13.76 -16.95
N ALA A 109 -23.34 -12.72 -16.24
CA ALA A 109 -24.76 -12.54 -15.94
C ALA A 109 -25.56 -12.20 -17.22
N PRO A 110 -26.64 -12.92 -17.56
CA PRO A 110 -27.48 -12.59 -18.71
C PRO A 110 -28.06 -11.17 -18.58
N PRO A 111 -28.25 -10.43 -19.70
CA PRO A 111 -29.04 -9.20 -19.65
C PRO A 111 -30.43 -9.54 -19.10
N GLY A 112 -30.90 -8.75 -18.13
CA GLY A 112 -32.22 -8.92 -17.54
C GLY A 112 -33.31 -8.94 -18.61
N PRO A 113 -34.44 -9.63 -18.36
CA PRO A 113 -35.53 -9.70 -19.34
C PRO A 113 -35.95 -8.28 -19.77
N PRO A 114 -36.28 -8.06 -21.06
CA PRO A 114 -36.80 -6.79 -21.52
C PRO A 114 -38.05 -6.43 -20.69
N ALA A 115 -38.11 -5.20 -20.21
CA ALA A 115 -39.30 -4.67 -19.55
C ALA A 115 -40.47 -4.71 -20.54
N GLU A 116 -41.53 -5.44 -20.20
CA GLU A 116 -42.84 -5.39 -20.88
C GLU A 116 -43.60 -4.10 -20.53
#